data_AF-A0A952I5Q7-F1
#
_entry.id   AF-A0A952I5Q7-F1
#
_cell.length_a   1.000
_cell.length_b   1.000
_cell.length_c   1.000
_cell.angle_alpha   90.00
_cell.angle_beta   90.00
_cell.angle_gamma   90.00
#
_symmetry.space_group_name_H-M   'P 1'
#
loop_
_entity.id
_entity.type
_entity.pdbx_description
1 polymer ?
#
loop_
_entity_poly.entity_id
_entity_poly.type
_entity_poly.pdbx_seq_one_letter_code
_entity_poly.pdbx_strand_id
1 'polypeptide(L)'
;MNKTNLETLQIAAEGLGELREEVVFVGGAVAELYAKNPKISDIRITMDVDCIIEISSLVGYYKLEEILRSKSFRNDQSEGAPICRWLYKDIKVDVMPTDEKILGFSNKWYKEGIASKVERKLPNGLTIYIFPVAYFLASKFEAHKNRGGKDL
;
A
#
# COMPACT_ATOMS: atom_id res chain seq x y z
N MET A 1 -21.54 0.20 7.86
CA MET A 1 -20.42 0.21 8.82
C MET A 1 -19.14 0.41 8.03
N ASN A 2 -18.17 1.15 8.56
CA ASN A 2 -16.85 1.25 7.94
C ASN A 2 -16.13 -0.09 8.11
N LYS A 3 -15.43 -0.53 7.05
CA LYS A 3 -14.59 -1.74 7.11
C LYS A 3 -13.40 -1.48 8.03
N THR A 4 -12.99 -2.51 8.75
CA THR A 4 -11.72 -2.53 9.48
C THR A 4 -10.54 -2.56 8.49
N ASN A 5 -9.35 -2.21 8.99
CA ASN A 5 -8.12 -2.28 8.20
C ASN A 5 -7.82 -3.73 7.75
N LEU A 6 -8.02 -4.74 8.61
CA LEU A 6 -7.90 -6.15 8.21
C LEU A 6 -8.86 -6.51 7.07
N GLU A 7 -10.12 -6.10 7.12
CA GLU A 7 -11.09 -6.39 6.06
C GLU A 7 -10.69 -5.72 4.73
N THR A 8 -10.24 -4.47 4.74
CA THR A 8 -9.78 -3.80 3.52
C THR A 8 -8.50 -4.42 2.96
N LEU A 9 -7.55 -4.82 3.82
CA LEU A 9 -6.35 -5.56 3.43
C LEU A 9 -6.71 -6.90 2.78
N GLN A 10 -7.66 -7.65 3.34
CA GLN A 10 -8.13 -8.91 2.77
C GLN A 10 -8.75 -8.71 1.40
N ILE A 11 -9.63 -7.71 1.24
CA ILE A 11 -10.26 -7.38 -0.03
C ILE A 11 -9.23 -6.96 -1.08
N ALA A 12 -8.25 -6.14 -0.70
CA ALA A 12 -7.17 -5.72 -1.59
C ALA A 12 -6.30 -6.92 -2.00
N ALA A 13 -5.90 -7.77 -1.06
CA ALA A 13 -5.10 -8.97 -1.32
C ALA A 13 -5.82 -9.97 -2.23
N GLU A 14 -7.13 -10.17 -2.02
CA GLU A 14 -7.98 -10.97 -2.91
C GLU A 14 -8.04 -10.38 -4.32
N GLY A 15 -8.25 -9.07 -4.44
CA GLY A 15 -8.33 -8.39 -5.73
C GLY A 15 -7.02 -8.46 -6.51
N LEU A 16 -5.90 -8.24 -5.85
CA LEU A 16 -4.57 -8.31 -6.46
C LEU A 16 -4.25 -9.73 -6.97
N GLY A 17 -4.81 -10.78 -6.34
CA GLY A 17 -4.53 -12.17 -6.70
C GLY A 17 -3.03 -12.45 -6.61
N GLU A 18 -2.44 -13.06 -7.63
CA GLU A 18 -0.99 -13.37 -7.67
C GLU A 18 -0.09 -12.12 -7.59
N LEU A 19 -0.57 -10.95 -8.04
CA LEU A 19 0.18 -9.70 -7.94
C LEU A 19 0.50 -9.32 -6.48
N ARG A 20 -0.22 -9.89 -5.50
CA ARG A 20 0.08 -9.75 -4.07
C ARG A 20 1.50 -10.20 -3.70
N GLU A 21 2.10 -11.07 -4.52
CA GLU A 21 3.47 -11.57 -4.30
C GLU A 21 4.54 -10.55 -4.73
N GLU A 22 4.20 -9.64 -5.63
CA GLU A 22 5.09 -8.61 -6.18
C GLU A 22 4.97 -7.26 -5.45
N VAL A 23 3.84 -7.03 -4.76
CA VAL A 23 3.64 -5.80 -3.98
C VAL A 23 4.03 -5.96 -2.52
N VAL A 24 4.29 -4.83 -1.87
CA VAL A 24 4.43 -4.72 -0.41
C VAL A 24 3.39 -3.76 0.12
N PHE A 25 2.56 -4.23 1.05
CA PHE A 25 1.54 -3.43 1.71
C PHE A 25 2.20 -2.53 2.77
N VAL A 26 1.89 -1.24 2.72
CA VAL A 26 2.45 -0.21 3.58
C VAL A 26 1.34 0.70 4.12
N GLY A 27 1.72 1.84 4.70
CA GLY A 27 0.73 2.83 5.12
C GLY A 27 0.02 2.49 6.43
N GLY A 28 -1.07 3.19 6.72
CA GLY A 28 -1.77 3.05 8.00
C GLY A 28 -2.55 1.75 8.14
N ALA A 29 -3.04 1.17 7.03
CA ALA A 29 -3.82 -0.07 7.04
C ALA A 29 -3.02 -1.23 7.66
N VAL A 30 -1.72 -1.31 7.41
CA VAL A 30 -0.87 -2.39 7.95
C VAL A 30 -0.36 -2.12 9.37
N ALA A 31 -0.65 -0.96 9.97
CA ALA A 31 -0.11 -0.59 11.30
C ALA A 31 -0.46 -1.63 12.38
N GLU A 32 -1.68 -2.19 12.32
CA GLU A 32 -2.13 -3.20 13.27
C GLU A 32 -1.40 -4.53 13.14
N LEU A 33 -0.79 -4.83 11.99
CA LEU A 33 -0.01 -6.04 11.77
C LEU A 33 1.36 -6.02 12.48
N TYR A 34 1.77 -4.86 13.02
CA TYR A 34 2.95 -4.71 13.87
C TYR A 34 2.62 -4.79 15.36
N ALA A 35 1.33 -4.67 15.73
CA ALA A 35 0.92 -4.71 17.13
C ALA A 35 0.92 -6.15 17.66
N LYS A 36 1.47 -6.35 18.86
CA LYS A 36 1.38 -7.66 19.55
C LYS A 36 -0.06 -7.99 19.95
N ASN A 37 -0.84 -6.97 20.32
CA ASN A 37 -2.26 -7.07 20.70
C ASN A 37 -3.09 -5.99 19.97
N PRO A 38 -3.48 -6.21 18.71
CA PRO A 38 -4.20 -5.22 17.90
C PRO A 38 -5.53 -4.75 18.52
N LYS A 39 -6.22 -5.64 19.25
CA LYS A 39 -7.53 -5.34 19.88
C LYS A 39 -7.45 -4.32 21.03
N ILE A 40 -6.24 -4.00 21.52
CA ILE A 40 -6.00 -3.08 22.64
C ILE A 40 -5.40 -1.76 22.12
N SER A 41 -5.04 -1.69 20.83
CA SER A 41 -4.39 -0.51 20.27
C SER A 41 -5.40 0.47 19.68
N ASP A 42 -5.19 1.77 19.92
CA ASP A 42 -5.95 2.89 19.34
C ASP A 42 -5.63 3.09 17.83
N ILE A 43 -5.52 2.00 17.07
CA ILE A 43 -5.19 2.06 15.65
C ILE A 43 -6.41 2.52 14.88
N ARG A 44 -6.26 3.70 14.28
CA ARG A 44 -7.31 4.31 13.47
C ARG A 44 -7.50 3.53 12.16
N ILE A 45 -8.76 3.36 11.79
CA ILE A 45 -9.17 2.86 10.47
C ILE A 45 -8.72 3.88 9.39
N THR A 46 -8.08 3.39 8.34
CA THR A 46 -7.69 4.21 7.17
C THR A 46 -8.74 4.18 6.08
N MET A 47 -8.64 5.13 5.15
CA MET A 47 -9.57 5.25 4.02
C MET A 47 -9.13 4.44 2.79
N ASP A 48 -7.89 3.98 2.80
CA ASP A 48 -7.16 3.39 1.69
C ASP A 48 -6.17 2.32 2.19
N VAL A 49 -5.81 1.43 1.27
CA VAL A 49 -4.73 0.46 1.38
C VAL A 49 -3.59 0.90 0.48
N ASP A 50 -2.40 1.09 1.03
CA ASP A 50 -1.21 1.48 0.28
C ASP A 50 -0.36 0.26 -0.09
N CYS A 51 0.07 0.17 -1.36
CA CYS A 51 0.93 -0.87 -1.89
C CYS A 51 2.11 -0.25 -2.65
N ILE A 52 3.31 -0.78 -2.44
CA ILE A 52 4.50 -0.43 -3.22
C ILE A 52 4.89 -1.58 -4.13
N ILE A 53 5.29 -1.27 -5.37
CA ILE A 53 5.78 -2.24 -6.35
C ILE A 53 7.07 -1.77 -6.99
N GLU A 54 8.03 -2.69 -7.16
CA GLU A 54 9.32 -2.37 -7.79
C GLU A 54 9.15 -2.25 -9.31
N ILE A 55 8.99 -1.02 -9.79
CA ILE A 55 8.90 -0.68 -11.20
C ILE A 55 9.80 0.54 -11.46
N SER A 56 10.68 0.42 -12.45
CA SER A 56 11.67 1.43 -12.83
C SER A 56 11.49 1.96 -14.26
N SER A 57 10.33 1.74 -14.88
CA SER A 57 10.04 2.25 -16.22
C SER A 57 8.55 2.53 -16.41
N LEU A 58 8.26 3.53 -17.25
CA LEU A 58 6.89 3.87 -17.62
C LEU A 58 6.18 2.73 -18.36
N VAL A 59 6.92 1.98 -19.20
CA VAL A 59 6.38 0.78 -19.88
C VAL A 59 5.99 -0.30 -18.86
N GLY A 60 6.81 -0.51 -17.83
CA GLY A 60 6.46 -1.43 -16.74
C GLY A 60 5.22 -0.96 -15.98
N TYR A 61 5.08 0.34 -15.77
CA TYR A 61 3.91 0.92 -15.12
C TYR A 61 2.63 0.73 -15.95
N TYR A 62 2.66 0.95 -17.26
CA TYR A 62 1.50 0.69 -18.12
C TYR A 62 1.08 -0.79 -18.11
N LYS A 63 2.04 -1.73 -18.09
CA LYS A 63 1.73 -3.15 -17.92
C LYS A 63 1.06 -3.45 -16.58
N LEU A 64 1.53 -2.82 -15.50
CA LEU A 64 0.86 -2.92 -14.20
C LEU A 64 -0.58 -2.41 -14.28
N GLU A 65 -0.82 -1.26 -14.93
CA GLU A 65 -2.17 -0.73 -15.10
C GLU A 65 -3.08 -1.70 -15.86
N GLU A 66 -2.59 -2.31 -16.94
CA GLU A 66 -3.32 -3.34 -17.69
C GLU A 66 -3.66 -4.55 -16.80
N ILE A 67 -2.71 -5.04 -16.00
CA ILE A 67 -2.92 -6.14 -15.06
C ILE A 67 -4.00 -5.75 -14.04
N LEU A 68 -3.90 -4.58 -13.42
CA LEU A 68 -4.88 -4.09 -12.44
C LEU A 68 -6.28 -3.99 -13.06
N ARG A 69 -6.40 -3.45 -14.28
CA ARG A 69 -7.67 -3.39 -15.02
C ARG A 69 -8.25 -4.77 -15.31
N SER A 70 -7.42 -5.74 -15.71
CA SER A 70 -7.85 -7.12 -15.92
C SER A 70 -8.41 -7.76 -14.64
N LYS A 71 -7.95 -7.28 -13.48
CA LYS A 71 -8.42 -7.67 -12.14
C LYS A 71 -9.57 -6.79 -11.62
N SER A 72 -10.24 -6.04 -12.49
CA SER A 72 -11.36 -5.14 -12.17
C SER A 72 -11.03 -3.91 -11.32
N PHE A 73 -9.76 -3.56 -11.15
CA PHE A 73 -9.39 -2.26 -10.58
C PHE A 73 -9.62 -1.16 -11.62
N ARG A 74 -10.04 0.02 -11.17
CA ARG A 74 -10.25 1.20 -12.02
C ARG A 74 -9.54 2.39 -11.39
N ASN A 75 -8.92 3.27 -12.17
CA ASN A 75 -8.35 4.49 -11.57
C ASN A 75 -9.47 5.31 -10.94
N ASP A 76 -9.16 5.94 -9.81
CA ASP A 76 -10.04 6.93 -9.22
C ASP A 76 -9.91 8.24 -10.01
N GLN A 77 -10.97 8.60 -10.73
CA GLN A 77 -11.06 9.84 -11.51
C GLN A 77 -11.74 10.98 -10.75
N SER A 78 -12.01 10.79 -9.45
CA SER A 78 -12.59 11.86 -8.64
C SER A 78 -11.62 13.03 -8.49
N GLU A 79 -12.17 14.24 -8.35
CA GLU A 79 -11.37 15.45 -8.19
C GLU A 79 -10.47 15.35 -6.96
N GLY A 80 -9.16 15.59 -7.16
CA GLY A 80 -8.16 15.51 -6.10
C GLY A 80 -7.74 14.09 -5.70
N ALA A 81 -8.21 13.04 -6.40
CA ALA A 81 -7.70 11.69 -6.19
C ALA A 81 -6.20 11.60 -6.54
N PRO A 82 -5.37 10.96 -5.71
CA PRO A 82 -3.98 10.68 -6.07
C PRO A 82 -3.91 9.84 -7.35
N ILE A 83 -2.93 10.13 -8.22
CA ILE A 83 -2.77 9.43 -9.50
C ILE A 83 -2.51 7.92 -9.36
N CYS A 84 -1.97 7.48 -8.22
CA CYS A 84 -1.75 6.07 -7.89
C CYS A 84 -3.01 5.36 -7.38
N ARG A 85 -4.13 6.06 -7.23
CA ARG A 85 -5.33 5.51 -6.58
C ARG A 85 -6.19 4.68 -7.53
N TRP A 86 -6.54 3.50 -7.05
CA TRP A 86 -7.44 2.57 -7.69
C TRP A 86 -8.67 2.32 -6.82
N LEU A 87 -9.80 2.11 -7.47
CA LEU A 87 -11.05 1.64 -6.90
C LEU A 87 -11.20 0.15 -7.20
N TYR A 88 -11.44 -0.64 -6.17
CA TYR A 88 -11.75 -2.06 -6.29
C TYR A 88 -12.86 -2.43 -5.33
N LYS A 89 -13.94 -3.00 -5.85
CA LYS A 89 -15.21 -3.16 -5.12
C LYS A 89 -15.60 -1.83 -4.47
N ASP A 90 -15.56 -1.73 -3.16
CA ASP A 90 -15.90 -0.56 -2.37
C ASP A 90 -14.72 -0.07 -1.49
N ILE A 91 -13.48 -0.37 -1.89
CA ILE A 91 -12.26 0.10 -1.23
C ILE A 91 -11.39 0.93 -2.19
N LYS A 92 -10.53 1.76 -1.59
CA LYS A 92 -9.46 2.50 -2.28
C LYS A 92 -8.13 1.79 -2.06
N VAL A 93 -7.36 1.61 -3.13
CA VAL A 93 -6.04 0.99 -3.10
C VAL A 93 -5.06 1.87 -3.86
N ASP A 94 -4.04 2.37 -3.18
CA ASP A 94 -2.99 3.19 -3.78
C ASP A 94 -1.82 2.28 -4.15
N VAL A 95 -1.53 2.12 -5.44
CA VAL A 95 -0.43 1.27 -5.92
C VAL A 95 0.66 2.17 -6.49
N MET A 96 1.77 2.28 -5.77
CA MET A 96 2.85 3.23 -6.05
C MET A 96 4.10 2.50 -6.56
N PRO A 97 4.66 2.90 -7.71
CA PRO A 97 5.95 2.39 -8.16
C PRO A 97 7.10 3.00 -7.33
N THR A 98 8.24 2.33 -7.30
CA THR A 98 9.44 2.79 -6.60
C THR A 98 10.15 3.98 -7.27
N ASP A 99 10.04 4.12 -8.60
CA ASP A 99 10.73 5.18 -9.35
C ASP A 99 9.90 6.47 -9.39
N GLU A 100 10.46 7.53 -8.81
CA GLU A 100 9.84 8.86 -8.75
C GLU A 100 9.51 9.45 -10.12
N LYS A 101 10.23 9.04 -11.18
CA LYS A 101 10.01 9.56 -12.54
C LYS A 101 8.69 9.08 -13.15
N ILE A 102 8.04 8.09 -12.55
CA ILE A 102 6.81 7.52 -13.07
C ILE A 102 5.59 8.35 -12.64
N LEU A 103 5.46 8.61 -11.33
CA LEU A 103 4.31 9.33 -10.76
C LEU A 103 4.65 10.71 -10.17
N GLY A 104 5.92 11.13 -10.22
CA GLY A 104 6.38 12.41 -9.69
C GLY A 104 6.62 12.42 -8.18
N PHE A 105 6.55 11.27 -7.52
CA PHE A 105 6.86 11.11 -6.10
C PHE A 105 7.37 9.69 -5.80
N SER A 106 8.17 9.57 -4.75
CA SER A 106 8.60 8.29 -4.19
C SER A 106 8.97 8.47 -2.71
N ASN A 107 9.46 7.40 -2.10
CA ASN A 107 10.05 7.38 -0.78
C ASN A 107 11.37 6.63 -0.86
N LYS A 108 12.45 7.26 -0.39
CA LYS A 108 13.81 6.71 -0.49
C LYS A 108 13.98 5.34 0.17
N TRP A 109 13.08 4.95 1.08
CA TRP A 109 13.13 3.68 1.80
C TRP A 109 12.39 2.54 1.10
N TYR A 110 11.71 2.81 -0.02
CA TYR A 110 10.89 1.80 -0.68
C TYR A 110 11.72 0.65 -1.24
N LYS A 111 12.85 0.92 -1.89
CA LYS A 111 13.65 -0.13 -2.53
C LYS A 111 14.21 -1.12 -1.50
N GLU A 112 14.86 -0.63 -0.46
CA GLU A 112 15.43 -1.44 0.60
C GLU A 112 14.35 -2.10 1.46
N GLY A 113 13.22 -1.42 1.67
CA GLY A 113 12.05 -1.97 2.36
C GLY A 113 11.45 -3.16 1.62
N ILE A 114 11.33 -3.09 0.29
CA ILE A 114 10.86 -4.20 -0.55
C ILE A 114 11.84 -5.37 -0.50
N ALA A 115 13.14 -5.10 -0.65
CA ALA A 115 14.18 -6.13 -0.58
C ALA A 115 14.20 -6.86 0.78
N SER A 116 13.74 -6.18 1.84
CA SER A 116 13.68 -6.72 3.21
C SER A 116 12.28 -7.14 3.64
N LYS A 117 11.32 -7.24 2.71
CA LYS A 117 9.90 -7.46 3.02
C LYS A 117 9.70 -8.72 3.88
N VAL A 118 8.74 -8.65 4.81
CA VAL A 118 8.39 -9.75 5.71
C VAL A 118 6.98 -10.23 5.43
N GLU A 119 6.80 -11.54 5.55
CA GLU A 119 5.51 -12.18 5.35
C GLU A 119 4.56 -11.94 6.52
N ARG A 120 3.27 -11.73 6.22
CA ARG A 120 2.17 -11.76 7.19
C ARG A 120 0.98 -12.53 6.64
N LYS A 121 0.43 -13.40 7.48
CA LYS A 121 -0.80 -14.13 7.21
C LYS A 121 -2.01 -13.34 7.71
N LEU A 122 -2.96 -13.10 6.82
CA LEU A 122 -4.23 -12.46 7.12
C LEU A 122 -5.25 -13.49 7.67
N PRO A 123 -6.34 -13.03 8.34
CA PRO A 123 -7.33 -13.93 8.93
C PRO A 123 -8.04 -14.87 7.92
N ASN A 124 -8.14 -14.49 6.64
CA ASN A 124 -8.73 -15.31 5.58
C ASN A 124 -7.73 -16.34 5.01
N GLY A 125 -6.54 -16.44 5.59
CA GLY A 125 -5.50 -17.38 5.17
C GLY A 125 -4.61 -16.87 4.05
N LEU A 126 -4.91 -15.72 3.44
CA LEU A 126 -4.03 -15.10 2.45
C LEU A 126 -2.75 -14.61 3.08
N THR A 127 -1.68 -14.65 2.29
CA THR A 127 -0.38 -14.12 2.64
C THR A 127 -0.16 -12.78 1.95
N ILE A 128 0.36 -11.80 2.68
CA ILE A 128 0.83 -10.53 2.13
C ILE A 128 2.25 -10.23 2.62
N TYR A 129 2.92 -9.31 1.95
CA TYR A 129 4.20 -8.78 2.41
C TYR A 129 4.03 -7.38 2.96
N ILE A 130 4.72 -7.09 4.06
CA ILE A 130 4.83 -5.76 4.64
C ILE A 130 6.31 -5.42 4.86
N PHE A 131 6.61 -4.16 5.17
CA PHE A 131 7.97 -3.80 5.57
C PHE A 131 8.36 -4.40 6.94
N PRO A 132 9.65 -4.61 7.21
CA PRO A 132 10.13 -4.65 8.57
C PRO A 132 9.76 -3.36 9.30
N VAL A 133 9.54 -3.44 10.62
CA VAL A 133 9.09 -2.29 11.42
C VAL A 133 10.01 -1.06 11.27
N ALA A 134 11.32 -1.26 11.10
CA ALA A 134 12.27 -0.17 10.88
C ALA A 134 12.00 0.59 9.58
N TYR A 135 11.77 -0.12 8.47
CA TYR A 135 11.45 0.49 7.17
C TYR A 135 10.03 1.09 7.15
N PHE A 136 9.09 0.50 7.89
CA PHE A 136 7.79 1.11 8.11
C PHE A 136 7.93 2.48 8.78
N LEU A 137 8.63 2.58 9.91
CA LEU A 137 8.84 3.85 10.60
C LEU A 137 9.63 4.84 9.73
N ALA A 138 10.70 4.39 9.07
CA ALA A 138 11.50 5.22 8.20
C ALA A 138 10.69 5.82 7.04
N SER A 139 9.84 5.01 6.40
CA SER A 139 8.96 5.49 5.33
C SER A 139 7.90 6.47 5.84
N LYS A 140 7.37 6.29 7.05
CA LYS A 140 6.46 7.25 7.70
C LYS A 140 7.13 8.58 8.01
N PHE A 141 8.35 8.58 8.53
CA PHE A 141 9.11 9.82 8.78
C PHE A 141 9.42 10.58 7.50
N GLU A 142 9.82 9.86 6.43
CA GLU A 142 10.07 10.48 5.14
C GLU A 142 8.78 11.09 4.55
N ALA A 143 7.65 10.37 4.64
CA ALA A 143 6.36 10.88 4.18
C ALA A 143 5.91 12.12 4.99
N HIS A 144 6.14 12.16 6.30
CA HIS A 144 5.86 13.32 7.13
C HIS A 144 6.72 14.53 6.72
N LYS A 145 8.03 14.33 6.55
CA LYS A 145 8.96 15.36 6.07
C LYS A 145 8.52 15.94 4.72
N ASN A 146 8.15 15.07 3.77
CA ASN A 146 7.71 15.49 2.43
C ASN A 146 6.39 16.28 2.43
N ARG A 147 5.57 16.14 3.47
CA ARG A 147 4.32 16.91 3.66
C ARG A 147 4.53 18.24 4.40
N GLY A 148 5.79 18.67 4.55
CA GLY A 148 6.14 19.94 5.21
C GLY A 148 6.33 19.85 6.71
N GLY A 149 6.51 18.62 7.24
CA GLY A 149 6.63 18.28 8.66
C GLY A 149 7.46 19.25 9.49
N LYS A 150 6.75 20.14 10.19
CA LYS A 150 7.30 21.14 11.13
C LYS A 150 6.72 20.97 12.53
N ASP A 151 5.94 19.91 12.74
CA ASP A 151 4.99 19.75 13.85
C ASP A 151 5.18 18.43 14.63
N LEU A 152 6.40 17.87 14.61
CA LEU A 152 6.81 16.81 15.54
C LEU A 152 7.58 17.37 16.74
#